data_AF-A0A9D6MT01-F1
#
_entry.id   AF-A0A9D6MT01-F1
#
_cell.length_a   1.000
_cell.length_b   1.000
_cell.length_c   1.000
_cell.angle_alpha   90.00
_cell.angle_beta   90.00
_cell.angle_gamma   90.00
#
_symmetry.space_group_name_H-M   'P 1'
#
loop_
_entity.id
_entity.type
_entity.pdbx_description
1 polymer ?
#
loop_
_entity_poly.entity_id
_entity_poly.type
_entity_poly.pdbx_seq_one_letter_code
_entity_poly.pdbx_strand_id
1 'polypeptide(L)' 'EVLFSPCHGQLNPADLAGWILADRLPVRMQVQLHKILWGEERGR' A
#
# COMPACT_ATOMS: atom_id res chain seq x y z
N GLU A 1 13.84 8.80 3.06
CA GLU A 1 13.09 7.60 3.48
C GLU A 1 12.61 6.88 2.22
N VAL A 2 12.63 5.55 2.19
CA VAL A 2 12.13 4.76 1.04
C VAL A 2 10.68 4.36 1.34
N LEU A 3 9.76 4.74 0.44
CA LEU A 3 8.33 4.48 0.57
C LEU A 3 7.90 3.38 -0.38
N PHE A 4 7.25 2.36 0.16
CA PHE A 4 6.62 1.31 -0.63
C PHE A 4 5.11 1.51 -0.58
N SER A 5 4.45 1.45 -1.74
CA SER A 5 2.99 1.47 -1.84
C SER A 5 2.53 0.29 -2.68
N PRO A 6 1.44 -0.40 -2.28
CA PRO A 6 0.88 -1.46 -3.11
C PRO A 6 0.33 -0.85 -4.41
N CYS A 7 0.57 -1.54 -5.53
CA CYS A 7 -0.04 -1.18 -6.80
C CYS A 7 -1.54 -1.46 -6.71
N HIS A 8 -2.35 -0.41 -6.81
CA HIS A 8 -3.79 -0.53 -6.65
C HIS A 8 -4.39 -1.48 -7.70
N GLY A 9 -5.28 -2.37 -7.27
CA GLY A 9 -5.92 -3.36 -8.12
C GLY A 9 -5.02 -4.50 -8.59
N GLN A 10 -3.71 -4.48 -8.27
CA GLN A 10 -2.75 -5.49 -8.70
C GLN A 10 -2.05 -6.21 -7.54
N LEU A 11 -1.85 -5.52 -6.41
CA LEU A 11 -1.23 -6.09 -5.22
C LEU A 11 -2.09 -5.80 -3.98
N ASN A 12 -2.47 -6.85 -3.26
CA ASN A 12 -3.14 -6.68 -1.98
C ASN A 12 -2.19 -6.02 -0.98
N PRO A 13 -2.59 -4.94 -0.27
CA PRO A 13 -1.78 -4.34 0.77
C PRO A 13 -1.25 -5.32 1.81
N ALA A 14 -2.03 -6.35 2.16
CA ALA A 14 -1.62 -7.37 3.13
C ALA A 14 -0.39 -8.17 2.68
N ASP A 15 -0.30 -8.49 1.38
CA ASP A 15 0.82 -9.26 0.82
C ASP A 15 2.12 -8.44 0.90
N LEU A 16 2.07 -7.17 0.49
CA LEU A 16 3.21 -6.26 0.60
C LEU A 16 3.66 -6.08 2.05
N ALA A 17 2.73 -5.91 2.99
CA ALA A 17 3.03 -5.82 4.41
C ALA A 17 3.73 -7.10 4.90
N GLY A 18 3.24 -8.26 4.47
CA GLY A 18 3.84 -9.56 4.77
C GLY A 18 5.29 -9.65 4.31
N TRP A 19 5.59 -9.26 3.08
CA TRP A 19 6.97 -9.27 2.55
C TRP A 19 7.89 -8.32 3.30
N ILE A 20 7.43 -7.09 3.60
CA ILE A 20 8.22 -6.12 4.36
C ILE A 20 8.58 -6.67 5.75
N LEU A 21 7.62 -7.31 6.43
CA LEU A 21 7.84 -7.91 7.75
C LEU A 21 8.75 -9.15 7.68
N ALA A 22 8.55 -10.03 6.71
CA ALA A 22 9.33 -11.25 6.53
C ALA A 22 10.82 -10.94 6.27
N ASP A 23 11.08 -9.98 5.37
CA ASP A 23 12.44 -9.62 4.95
C ASP A 23 13.05 -8.51 5.81
N ARG A 24 12.28 -7.96 6.77
CA ARG A 24 12.67 -6.84 7.65
C ARG A 24 13.22 -5.64 6.87
N LEU A 25 12.54 -5.30 5.79
CA LEU A 25 12.99 -4.23 4.89
C LEU A 25 12.96 -2.87 5.63
N PRO A 26 14.01 -2.04 5.51
CA PRO A 26 14.07 -0.72 6.15
C PRO A 26 13.27 0.32 5.32
N VAL A 27 11.99 0.03 5.07
CA VAL A 27 11.08 0.85 4.26
C VAL A 27 9.85 1.21 5.07
N ARG A 28 9.21 2.33 4.74
CA ARG A 28 7.88 2.66 5.27
C ARG A 28 6.83 2.26 4.25
N MET A 29 5.88 1.44 4.67
CA MET A 29 4.71 1.14 3.86
C MET A 29 3.74 2.33 3.91
N GLN A 30 3.25 2.73 2.75
CA GLN A 30 2.18 3.71 2.58
C GLN A 30 1.03 3.07 1.83
N VAL A 31 -0.20 3.25 2.31
CA VAL A 31 -1.40 2.81 1.62
C VAL A 31 -2.09 4.00 0.96
N GLN A 32 -2.69 3.75 -0.20
CA GLN A 32 -3.52 4.73 -0.90
C GLN A 32 -4.88 4.79 -0.21
N LEU A 33 -4.94 5.44 0.97
CA LEU A 33 -6.11 5.43 1.85
C LEU A 33 -7.39 5.89 1.14
N HIS A 34 -7.28 6.87 0.23
CA HIS A 34 -8.44 7.34 -0.52
C HIS A 34 -9.07 6.25 -1.39
N LYS A 35 -8.27 5.36 -1.97
CA LYS A 35 -8.79 4.24 -2.76
C LYS A 35 -9.43 3.16 -1.90
N ILE A 36 -8.98 3.04 -0.66
CA ILE A 36 -9.58 2.11 0.31
C ILE A 36 -10.92 2.65 0.83
N LEU A 37 -10.97 3.96 1.12
CA LEU A 37 -12.16 4.59 1.70
C LEU A 37 -13.24 4.94 0.67
N TRP A 38 -12.84 5.41 -0.52
CA TRP A 38 -13.74 5.96 -1.54
C TRP A 38 -13.61 5.31 -2.92
N GLY A 39 -12.75 4.29 -3.08
CA GLY A 39 -12.50 3.67 -4.39
C GLY A 39 -11.87 4.63 -5.40
N GLU A 40 -12.20 4.47 -6.67
CA GLU A 40 -11.73 5.33 -7.78
C GLU A 40 -12.65 6.55 -8.01
N GLU A 41 -13.46 6.93 -7.01
CA GLU A 41 -14.30 8.13 -7.11
C GLU A 41 -13.41 9.39 -7.21
N ARG A 42 -13.69 10.23 -8.21
CA ARG A 42 -13.10 11.57 -8.26
C ARG A 42 -13.68 12.41 -7.12
N GLY A 43 -12.80 13.20 -6.48
CA GLY A 43 -13.14 14.02 -5.32
C GLY A 43 -14.47 14.77 -5.47
N ARG A 44 -15.31 14.67 -4.44
CA ARG A 44 -16.52 15.47 -4.27
C ARG A 44 -16.18 16.91 -3.92
#